data_AF-A0A353DY35-F1
#
_entry.id   AF-A0A353DY35-F1
#
_cell.length_a   1.000
_cell.length_b   1.000
_cell.length_c   1.000
_cell.angle_alpha   90.00
_cell.angle_beta   90.00
_cell.angle_gamma   90.00
#
_symmetry.space_group_name_H-M   'P 1'
#
loop_
_entity.id
_entity.type
_entity.pdbx_description
1 polymer ?
#
loop_
_entity_poly.entity_id
_entity_poly.type
_entity_poly.pdbx_seq_one_letter_code
_entity_poly.pdbx_strand_id
1 'polypeptide(L)'
;DETPYADAPIVATSALSGTGFDTLKSIVAHTLRAHTPHWDQSKPRLPIDRAFSIHGLGTVVTGTLSGAPLKMDQPVVIQPGGITTKIKSIQHHHATQGDVQPGMRVALNLSSVSIRKAHRFEPTKVGRGQVVTDPQLGRSTRCLDGTLERSGRSMHPDKTGSGPLRSGSRVWFHMGSDQILGRIEFPSSQPVVPGGQAAFRLTLERPCFVLEGDPFVIRDGSQQKTVGGGRVWDTDAGSRRFRSRDQQTFLQSMMASDASCGAYLRARLARDHGLHLETLQWLGIWTAKQLAREAALWVKEKHAIKQQGWMLDAAWWAQQVCEAFKDVQQHHQAHPEHPGHPIEPLRTRYLRCLPEASLWKALLESLMTQHQVEQSGDFLAHASHHVAMPDRLQPLADAISRQLKE
;
A
#
# COMPACT_ATOMS: atom_id res chain seq x y z
N ASP A 1 -23.65 24.17 -9.38
CA ASP A 1 -22.80 23.32 -10.23
C ASP A 1 -21.33 23.48 -9.87
N GLU A 2 -20.89 22.87 -8.77
CA GLU A 2 -19.48 22.85 -8.34
C GLU A 2 -18.81 21.58 -8.87
N THR A 3 -18.52 21.52 -10.17
CA THR A 3 -17.66 20.46 -10.70
C THR A 3 -16.29 21.03 -11.01
N PRO A 4 -15.21 20.23 -10.96
CA PRO A 4 -13.86 20.69 -11.37
C PRO A 4 -13.77 21.12 -12.84
N TYR A 5 -14.86 20.98 -13.62
CA TYR A 5 -14.95 21.36 -15.02
C TYR A 5 -16.00 22.45 -15.27
N ALA A 6 -16.53 23.09 -14.21
CA ALA A 6 -17.57 24.12 -14.36
C ALA A 6 -17.08 25.29 -15.24
N ASP A 7 -15.80 25.65 -15.12
CA ASP A 7 -15.18 26.74 -15.87
C ASP A 7 -14.49 26.27 -17.17
N ALA A 8 -14.74 25.03 -17.62
CA ALA A 8 -14.09 24.49 -18.81
C ALA A 8 -14.57 25.24 -20.08
N PRO A 9 -13.65 25.76 -20.93
CA PRO A 9 -14.03 26.53 -22.11
C PRO A 9 -14.75 25.64 -23.13
N ILE A 10 -15.90 26.12 -23.63
CA ILE A 10 -16.68 25.45 -24.66
C ILE A 10 -16.36 26.08 -26.02
N VAL A 11 -15.86 25.26 -26.96
CA VAL A 11 -15.50 25.69 -28.31
C VAL A 11 -16.39 25.00 -29.33
N ALA A 12 -17.22 25.76 -30.04
CA ALA A 12 -17.98 25.24 -31.17
C ALA A 12 -17.04 24.99 -32.36
N THR A 13 -17.09 23.79 -32.93
CA THR A 13 -16.25 23.40 -34.07
C THR A 13 -17.06 22.66 -35.13
N SER A 14 -16.59 22.68 -36.37
CA SER A 14 -17.13 21.87 -37.46
C SER A 14 -16.00 21.18 -38.21
N ALA A 15 -15.98 19.85 -38.16
CA ALA A 15 -14.99 19.03 -38.85
C ALA A 15 -15.03 19.19 -40.38
N LEU A 16 -16.21 19.50 -40.94
CA LEU A 16 -16.40 19.64 -42.39
C LEU A 16 -15.90 20.99 -42.91
N SER A 17 -16.22 22.09 -42.21
CA SER A 17 -15.86 23.45 -42.65
C SER A 17 -14.52 23.92 -42.09
N GLY A 18 -13.91 23.21 -41.14
CA GLY A 18 -12.67 23.62 -40.49
C GLY A 18 -12.83 24.79 -39.52
N THR A 19 -14.05 25.25 -39.24
CA THR A 19 -14.29 26.38 -38.35
C THR A 19 -14.04 26.00 -36.89
N GLY A 20 -13.40 26.92 -36.15
CA GLY A 20 -13.12 26.77 -34.71
C GLY A 20 -11.89 25.92 -34.34
N PHE A 21 -11.20 25.31 -35.31
CA PHE A 21 -10.01 24.48 -35.01
C PHE A 21 -8.82 25.28 -34.50
N ASP A 22 -8.58 26.49 -35.01
CA ASP A 22 -7.44 27.28 -34.54
C ASP A 22 -7.65 27.75 -33.10
N THR A 23 -8.88 28.15 -32.77
CA THR A 23 -9.30 28.45 -31.39
C THR A 23 -9.15 27.21 -30.49
N LEU A 24 -9.62 26.04 -30.94
CA LEU A 24 -9.48 24.78 -30.20
C LEU A 24 -8.01 24.43 -29.95
N LYS A 25 -7.15 24.50 -30.98
CA LYS A 25 -5.71 24.23 -30.85
C LYS A 25 -5.05 25.18 -29.86
N SER A 26 -5.38 26.47 -29.91
CA SER A 26 -4.84 27.47 -28.99
C SER A 26 -5.22 27.18 -27.54
N ILE A 27 -6.51 26.87 -27.30
CA ILE A 27 -7.00 26.52 -25.96
C ILE A 27 -6.35 25.23 -25.46
N VAL A 28 -6.27 24.18 -26.28
CA VAL A 28 -5.61 22.93 -25.90
C VAL A 28 -4.14 23.17 -25.56
N ALA A 29 -3.42 23.94 -26.39
CA ALA A 29 -2.02 24.26 -26.14
C ALA A 29 -1.82 25.08 -24.85
N HIS A 30 -2.70 26.05 -24.58
CA HIS A 30 -2.67 26.84 -23.35
C HIS A 30 -2.94 25.98 -22.13
N THR A 31 -4.00 25.17 -22.16
CA THR A 31 -4.35 24.23 -21.09
C THR A 31 -3.21 23.26 -20.81
N LEU A 32 -2.59 22.67 -21.84
CA LEU A 32 -1.46 21.76 -21.67
C LEU A 32 -0.22 22.44 -21.08
N ARG A 33 0.06 23.71 -21.41
CA ARG A 33 1.17 24.48 -20.83
C ARG A 33 0.91 24.87 -19.38
N ALA A 34 -0.34 25.13 -19.02
CA ALA A 34 -0.74 25.49 -17.66
C ALA A 34 -0.77 24.29 -16.71
N HIS A 35 -0.86 23.06 -17.23
CA HIS A 35 -0.90 21.85 -16.41
C HIS A 35 0.49 21.26 -16.20
N THR A 36 0.79 20.94 -14.95
CA THR A 36 2.01 20.21 -14.60
C THR A 36 1.95 18.79 -15.19
N PRO A 37 3.00 18.33 -15.90
CA PRO A 37 3.02 16.99 -16.47
C PRO A 37 2.87 15.91 -15.40
N HIS A 38 2.36 14.75 -15.80
CA HIS A 38 2.25 13.60 -14.91
C HIS A 38 3.65 13.18 -14.43
N TRP A 39 3.79 13.13 -13.10
CA TRP A 39 5.05 12.92 -12.43
C TRP A 39 5.64 11.54 -12.75
N ASP A 40 6.96 11.49 -12.89
CA ASP A 40 7.73 10.28 -12.71
C ASP A 40 7.62 9.86 -11.23
N GLN A 41 6.77 8.87 -10.98
CA GLN A 41 6.58 8.20 -9.69
C GLN A 41 7.68 7.16 -9.42
N SER A 42 8.70 7.06 -10.29
CA SER A 42 9.74 6.04 -10.33
C SER A 42 9.21 4.62 -10.45
N LYS A 43 8.03 4.46 -11.07
CA LYS A 43 7.30 3.18 -11.17
C LYS A 43 6.69 2.99 -12.56
N PRO A 44 7.37 2.34 -13.49
CA PRO A 44 6.87 2.21 -14.85
C PRO A 44 5.67 1.27 -14.87
N ARG A 45 4.55 1.71 -15.42
CA ARG A 45 3.32 0.93 -15.54
C ARG A 45 2.70 1.13 -16.91
N LEU A 46 2.61 0.05 -17.68
CA LEU A 46 1.98 0.02 -18.99
C LEU A 46 0.80 -0.96 -18.96
N PRO A 47 -0.44 -0.49 -18.67
CA PRO A 47 -1.63 -1.30 -18.83
C PRO A 47 -1.81 -1.73 -20.29
N ILE A 48 -1.85 -3.03 -20.53
CA ILE A 48 -1.94 -3.61 -21.87
C ILE A 48 -3.37 -3.40 -22.37
N ASP A 49 -3.54 -2.63 -23.45
CA ASP A 49 -4.82 -2.42 -24.12
C ASP A 49 -5.03 -3.39 -25.30
N ARG A 50 -3.95 -3.78 -25.98
CA ARG A 50 -3.93 -4.77 -27.05
C ARG A 50 -2.67 -5.62 -26.96
N ALA A 51 -2.79 -6.89 -27.33
CA ALA A 51 -1.67 -7.81 -27.48
C ALA A 51 -1.86 -8.59 -28.78
N PHE A 52 -0.82 -8.70 -29.59
CA PHE A 52 -0.84 -9.41 -30.86
C PHE A 52 0.56 -9.95 -31.18
N SER A 53 0.65 -10.91 -32.10
CA SER A 53 1.93 -11.46 -32.54
C SER A 53 2.21 -11.02 -33.96
N ILE A 54 3.43 -10.57 -34.21
CA ILE A 54 3.92 -10.23 -35.55
C ILE A 54 4.94 -11.30 -35.96
N HIS A 55 4.79 -11.81 -37.20
CA HIS A 55 5.72 -12.80 -37.75
C HIS A 55 7.16 -12.27 -37.73
N GLY A 56 8.12 -13.09 -37.29
CA GLY A 56 9.53 -12.71 -37.15
C GLY A 56 9.88 -11.86 -35.92
N LEU A 57 8.95 -11.01 -35.42
CA LEU A 57 9.23 -10.13 -34.27
C LEU A 57 8.81 -10.75 -32.93
N GLY A 58 7.72 -11.53 -32.91
CA GLY A 58 7.17 -12.13 -31.70
C GLY A 58 5.94 -11.38 -31.17
N THR A 59 5.77 -11.38 -29.84
CA THR A 59 4.59 -10.79 -29.18
C THR A 59 4.79 -9.30 -28.93
N VAL A 60 3.87 -8.50 -29.45
CA VAL A 60 3.82 -7.06 -29.28
C VAL A 60 2.61 -6.70 -28.42
N VAL A 61 2.82 -5.88 -27.41
CA VAL A 61 1.76 -5.31 -26.56
C VAL A 61 1.71 -3.80 -26.72
N THR A 62 0.51 -3.22 -26.67
CA THR A 62 0.34 -1.77 -26.67
C THR A 62 -0.35 -1.27 -25.41
N GLY A 63 -0.02 -0.04 -25.01
CA GLY A 63 -0.62 0.64 -23.86
C GLY A 63 -0.12 2.07 -23.73
N THR A 64 -0.63 2.81 -22.76
CA THR A 64 -0.12 4.14 -22.38
C THR A 64 0.78 4.02 -21.17
N LEU A 65 2.03 4.45 -21.29
CA LEU A 65 3.00 4.36 -20.21
C LEU A 65 2.68 5.39 -19.13
N SER A 66 2.81 4.99 -17.87
CA SER A 66 2.66 5.87 -16.71
C SER A 66 3.76 5.59 -15.69
N GLY A 67 3.99 6.57 -14.81
CA GLY A 67 4.75 6.39 -13.57
C GLY A 67 6.27 6.33 -13.67
N ALA A 68 6.89 5.86 -14.76
CA ALA A 68 8.33 6.06 -15.05
C ALA A 68 8.67 5.68 -16.50
N PRO A 69 9.83 6.12 -17.02
CA PRO A 69 10.33 5.71 -18.32
C PRO A 69 10.61 4.20 -18.41
N LEU A 70 10.54 3.66 -19.64
CA LEU A 70 11.00 2.31 -19.97
C LEU A 70 12.07 2.39 -21.05
N LYS A 71 13.04 1.47 -21.01
CA LYS A 71 14.15 1.39 -21.96
C LYS A 71 14.21 0.05 -22.68
N MET A 72 14.81 0.04 -23.87
CA MET A 72 15.14 -1.19 -24.56
C MET A 72 16.04 -2.08 -23.69
N ASP A 73 15.90 -3.40 -23.85
CA ASP A 73 16.58 -4.45 -23.10
C ASP A 73 16.31 -4.47 -21.58
N GLN A 74 15.47 -3.57 -21.08
CA GLN A 74 15.07 -3.56 -19.68
C GLN A 74 14.29 -4.85 -19.31
N PRO A 75 14.63 -5.52 -18.20
CA PRO A 75 13.83 -6.59 -17.65
C PRO A 75 12.52 -6.04 -17.08
N VAL A 76 11.40 -6.69 -17.38
CA VAL A 76 10.07 -6.30 -16.94
C VAL A 76 9.26 -7.52 -16.53
N VAL A 77 8.21 -7.29 -15.75
CA VAL A 77 7.25 -8.33 -15.35
C VAL A 77 5.85 -7.96 -15.84
N ILE A 78 5.07 -8.96 -16.25
CA ILE A 78 3.66 -8.81 -16.61
C ILE A 78 2.81 -9.26 -15.43
N GLN A 79 2.18 -8.29 -14.76
CA GLN A 79 1.27 -8.52 -13.63
C GLN A 79 -0.19 -8.61 -14.10
N PRO A 80 -1.07 -9.33 -13.38
CA PRO A 80 -0.85 -10.08 -12.13
C PRO A 80 -0.20 -11.47 -12.32
N GLY A 81 0.17 -11.83 -13.56
CA GLY A 81 0.68 -13.18 -13.87
C GLY A 81 2.11 -13.47 -13.42
N GLY A 82 2.85 -12.46 -12.94
CA GLY A 82 4.26 -12.61 -12.54
C GLY A 82 5.19 -13.04 -13.70
N ILE A 83 4.82 -12.79 -14.95
CA ILE A 83 5.55 -13.30 -16.11
C ILE A 83 6.77 -12.41 -16.36
N THR A 84 7.97 -12.92 -16.07
CA THR A 84 9.21 -12.18 -16.32
C THR A 84 9.56 -12.21 -17.81
N THR A 85 9.92 -11.06 -18.37
CA THR A 85 10.28 -10.88 -19.76
C THR A 85 11.25 -9.70 -19.92
N LYS A 86 11.68 -9.39 -21.14
CA LYS A 86 12.48 -8.21 -21.47
C LYS A 86 11.92 -7.50 -22.70
N ILE A 87 12.16 -6.20 -22.76
CA ILE A 87 11.76 -5.34 -23.87
C ILE A 87 12.78 -5.48 -25.01
N LYS A 88 12.39 -6.13 -26.11
CA LYS A 88 13.25 -6.26 -27.30
C LYS A 88 13.32 -5.00 -28.14
N SER A 89 12.19 -4.30 -28.26
CA SER A 89 12.11 -3.06 -29.03
C SER A 89 10.92 -2.22 -28.55
N ILE A 90 11.06 -0.91 -28.65
CA ILE A 90 10.04 0.07 -28.31
C ILE A 90 9.66 0.81 -29.59
N GLN A 91 8.37 0.94 -29.87
CA GLN A 91 7.86 1.75 -30.96
C GLN A 91 6.83 2.78 -30.47
N HIS A 92 6.97 4.00 -30.95
CA HIS A 92 6.06 5.12 -30.72
C HIS A 92 5.86 5.87 -32.04
N HIS A 93 4.62 6.17 -32.42
CA HIS A 93 4.28 6.80 -33.71
C HIS A 93 4.99 6.19 -34.93
N HIS A 94 5.02 4.86 -35.02
CA HIS A 94 5.67 4.10 -36.11
C HIS A 94 7.20 4.25 -36.22
N ALA A 95 7.84 4.85 -35.21
CA ALA A 95 9.30 4.95 -35.11
C ALA A 95 9.84 4.11 -33.96
N THR A 96 11.00 3.49 -34.16
CA THR A 96 11.73 2.77 -33.11
C THR A 96 12.40 3.77 -32.18
N GLN A 97 12.30 3.55 -30.88
CA GLN A 97 12.85 4.42 -29.83
C GLN A 97 13.76 3.62 -28.89
N GLY A 98 14.80 4.27 -28.34
CA GLY A 98 15.65 3.68 -27.31
C GLY A 98 15.00 3.66 -25.92
N ASP A 99 14.20 4.67 -25.64
CA ASP A 99 13.43 4.84 -24.40
C ASP A 99 12.06 5.47 -24.68
N VAL A 100 11.17 5.40 -23.69
CA VAL A 100 9.84 6.02 -23.73
C VAL A 100 9.55 6.71 -22.41
N GLN A 101 8.94 7.89 -22.50
CA GLN A 101 8.53 8.69 -21.35
C GLN A 101 7.05 8.43 -20.96
N PRO A 102 6.68 8.60 -19.67
CA PRO A 102 5.28 8.56 -19.24
C PRO A 102 4.37 9.50 -20.05
N GLY A 103 3.12 9.07 -20.26
CA GLY A 103 2.13 9.76 -21.08
C GLY A 103 2.10 9.31 -22.54
N MET A 104 3.15 8.63 -23.02
CA MET A 104 3.22 8.14 -24.40
C MET A 104 2.48 6.80 -24.56
N ARG A 105 1.73 6.66 -25.65
CA ARG A 105 1.21 5.37 -26.10
C ARG A 105 2.29 4.63 -26.87
N VAL A 106 2.66 3.43 -26.40
CA VAL A 106 3.76 2.64 -26.98
C VAL A 106 3.35 1.24 -27.37
N ALA A 107 4.12 0.69 -28.31
CA ALA A 107 4.17 -0.73 -28.61
C ALA A 107 5.50 -1.31 -28.11
N LEU A 108 5.42 -2.31 -27.24
CA LEU A 108 6.57 -3.05 -26.74
C LEU A 108 6.60 -4.43 -27.38
N ASN A 109 7.73 -4.79 -27.98
CA ASN A 109 8.01 -6.17 -28.34
C ASN A 109 8.62 -6.89 -27.13
N LEU A 110 7.98 -7.97 -26.68
CA LEU A 110 8.36 -8.71 -25.48
C LEU A 110 8.95 -10.08 -25.85
N SER A 111 10.02 -10.47 -25.17
CA SER A 111 10.66 -11.78 -25.35
C SER A 111 9.88 -12.91 -24.68
N SER A 112 9.92 -14.11 -25.25
CA SER A 112 9.56 -15.34 -24.55
C SER A 112 8.13 -15.35 -23.96
N VAL A 113 7.21 -14.59 -24.56
CA VAL A 113 5.79 -14.54 -24.17
C VAL A 113 4.90 -14.81 -25.38
N SER A 114 3.74 -15.41 -25.14
CA SER A 114 2.77 -15.77 -26.19
C SER A 114 1.37 -15.26 -25.85
N ILE A 115 0.60 -14.97 -26.89
CA ILE A 115 -0.84 -14.64 -26.79
C ILE A 115 -1.74 -15.88 -26.76
N ARG A 116 -1.21 -17.06 -27.11
CA ARG A 116 -1.97 -18.33 -27.10
C ARG A 116 -1.98 -18.96 -25.71
N LYS A 117 -3.06 -19.70 -25.38
CA LYS A 117 -3.14 -20.45 -24.11
C LYS A 117 -2.08 -21.56 -24.13
N ALA A 118 -1.32 -21.66 -23.04
CA ALA A 118 -0.32 -22.70 -22.88
C ALA A 118 -0.92 -24.11 -22.96
N HIS A 119 -0.44 -24.94 -23.89
CA HIS A 119 -0.30 -26.37 -23.63
C HIS A 119 0.80 -26.61 -22.58
N ARG A 120 0.92 -27.83 -22.01
CA ARG A 120 1.76 -28.18 -20.83
C ARG A 120 3.23 -27.69 -20.84
N PHE A 121 3.74 -27.17 -21.95
CA PHE A 121 5.11 -26.67 -22.14
C PHE A 121 5.20 -25.25 -22.77
N GLU A 122 4.10 -24.49 -22.89
CA GLU A 122 4.07 -23.17 -23.56
C GLU A 122 4.01 -21.97 -22.60
N PRO A 123 4.50 -20.78 -23.02
CA PRO A 123 4.51 -19.57 -22.19
C PRO A 123 3.10 -19.00 -21.92
N THR A 124 2.95 -18.41 -20.73
CA THR A 124 1.71 -17.86 -20.15
C THR A 124 1.01 -16.83 -21.05
N LYS A 125 -0.32 -16.89 -21.13
CA LYS A 125 -1.15 -16.02 -21.98
C LYS A 125 -0.98 -14.53 -21.61
N VAL A 126 -0.51 -13.74 -22.56
CA VAL A 126 -0.49 -12.27 -22.49
C VAL A 126 -1.73 -11.66 -23.15
N GLY A 127 -2.35 -10.66 -22.53
CA GLY A 127 -3.55 -10.04 -23.07
C GLY A 127 -3.97 -8.75 -22.35
N ARG A 128 -5.08 -8.18 -22.83
CA ARG A 128 -5.68 -6.97 -22.25
C ARG A 128 -6.00 -7.16 -20.77
N GLY A 129 -5.76 -6.11 -19.99
CA GLY A 129 -6.02 -6.07 -18.54
C GLY A 129 -4.82 -6.44 -17.67
N GLN A 130 -3.77 -6.99 -18.26
CA GLN A 130 -2.46 -7.14 -17.61
C GLN A 130 -1.66 -5.84 -17.69
N VAL A 131 -0.63 -5.71 -16.84
CA VAL A 131 0.23 -4.53 -16.77
C VAL A 131 1.69 -4.95 -16.90
N VAL A 132 2.43 -4.33 -17.83
CA VAL A 132 3.91 -4.46 -17.88
C VAL A 132 4.50 -3.44 -16.90
N THR A 133 5.37 -3.90 -16.02
CA THR A 133 5.94 -3.08 -14.95
C THR A 133 7.33 -3.57 -14.52
N ASP A 134 7.95 -2.86 -13.58
CA ASP A 134 9.25 -3.24 -13.01
C ASP A 134 9.13 -4.52 -12.15
N PRO A 135 10.10 -5.44 -12.19
CA PRO A 135 10.08 -6.66 -11.39
C PRO A 135 9.96 -6.43 -9.86
N GLN A 136 10.40 -5.28 -9.36
CA GLN A 136 10.31 -4.92 -7.94
C GLN A 136 8.92 -4.42 -7.54
N LEU A 137 8.06 -4.11 -8.52
CA LEU A 137 6.75 -3.52 -8.25
C LEU A 137 5.68 -4.56 -7.95
N GLY A 138 5.20 -4.46 -6.70
CA GLY A 138 3.91 -4.92 -6.19
C GLY A 138 3.63 -6.42 -6.33
N ARG A 139 2.67 -6.89 -5.54
CA ARG A 139 2.10 -8.23 -5.68
C ARG A 139 0.67 -8.08 -6.18
N SER A 140 0.22 -9.05 -6.96
CA SER A 140 -1.17 -9.11 -7.34
C SER A 140 -2.05 -9.46 -6.14
N THR A 141 -3.21 -8.84 -6.02
CA THR A 141 -4.13 -9.08 -4.89
C THR A 141 -5.55 -9.27 -5.36
N ARG A 142 -6.34 -10.02 -4.57
CA ARG A 142 -7.77 -10.20 -4.76
C ARG A 142 -8.60 -9.41 -3.75
N CYS A 143 -7.98 -8.86 -2.71
CA CYS A 143 -8.67 -8.18 -1.64
C CYS A 143 -8.02 -6.81 -1.40
N LEU A 144 -8.82 -5.76 -1.53
CA LEU A 144 -8.39 -4.37 -1.46
C LEU A 144 -9.24 -3.62 -0.45
N ASP A 145 -8.63 -2.78 0.37
CA ASP A 145 -9.37 -1.76 1.11
C ASP A 145 -9.08 -0.37 0.53
N GLY A 146 -10.07 0.50 0.59
CA GLY A 146 -9.96 1.84 0.04
C GLY A 146 -11.08 2.76 0.52
N THR A 147 -11.11 3.95 -0.06
CA THR A 147 -12.20 4.91 0.13
C THR A 147 -12.95 5.07 -1.18
N LEU A 148 -14.27 5.11 -1.10
CA LEU A 148 -15.19 5.25 -2.22
C LEU A 148 -15.98 6.54 -2.05
N GLU A 149 -16.07 7.31 -3.11
CA GLU A 149 -17.06 8.36 -3.28
C GLU A 149 -18.17 7.87 -4.22
N ARG A 150 -19.40 7.95 -3.73
CA ARG A 150 -20.58 7.56 -4.49
C ARG A 150 -20.96 8.69 -5.44
N SER A 151 -21.00 8.40 -6.74
CA SER A 151 -21.42 9.40 -7.73
C SER A 151 -22.83 9.90 -7.43
N GLY A 152 -22.96 11.20 -7.17
CA GLY A 152 -24.25 11.89 -7.06
C GLY A 152 -24.91 12.16 -8.42
N ARG A 153 -24.19 11.94 -9.53
CA ARG A 153 -24.69 12.31 -10.86
C ARG A 153 -25.86 11.44 -11.29
N SER A 154 -26.96 12.12 -11.61
CA SER A 154 -28.05 11.55 -12.37
C SER A 154 -27.68 11.51 -13.84
N MET A 155 -27.51 10.33 -14.44
CA MET A 155 -27.21 10.19 -15.88
C MET A 155 -28.43 10.48 -16.76
N HIS A 156 -29.61 10.69 -16.18
CA HIS A 156 -30.85 10.99 -16.90
C HIS A 156 -31.62 12.09 -16.16
N PRO A 157 -32.17 13.10 -16.85
CA PRO A 157 -32.94 14.17 -16.21
C PRO A 157 -34.12 13.64 -15.37
N ASP A 158 -34.81 12.60 -15.85
CA ASP A 158 -36.01 12.03 -15.18
C ASP A 158 -35.77 10.82 -14.25
N LYS A 159 -34.55 10.29 -14.13
CA LYS A 159 -34.30 9.14 -13.24
C LYS A 159 -33.24 9.49 -12.23
N THR A 160 -33.63 9.59 -10.95
CA THR A 160 -32.73 9.69 -9.80
C THR A 160 -31.52 8.77 -10.00
N GLY A 161 -30.34 9.28 -9.60
CA GLY A 161 -29.04 8.65 -9.82
C GLY A 161 -28.99 7.16 -9.44
N SER A 162 -27.90 6.48 -9.77
CA SER A 162 -27.75 5.08 -9.37
C SER A 162 -28.05 4.97 -7.86
N GLY A 163 -28.96 4.07 -7.47
CA GLY A 163 -29.49 4.01 -6.09
C GLY A 163 -28.42 3.73 -5.03
N PRO A 164 -28.79 3.72 -3.74
CA PRO A 164 -27.84 3.55 -2.65
C PRO A 164 -27.06 2.23 -2.79
N LEU A 165 -25.74 2.27 -2.58
CA LEU A 165 -24.88 1.10 -2.73
C LEU A 165 -24.86 0.30 -1.42
N ARG A 166 -25.34 -0.95 -1.49
CA ARG A 166 -25.44 -1.83 -0.32
C ARG A 166 -24.19 -2.69 -0.16
N SER A 167 -23.82 -2.97 1.09
CA SER A 167 -22.78 -3.96 1.39
C SER A 167 -23.15 -5.33 0.81
N GLY A 168 -22.16 -6.02 0.26
CA GLY A 168 -22.31 -7.29 -0.43
C GLY A 168 -22.72 -7.22 -1.90
N SER A 169 -22.86 -6.02 -2.47
CA SER A 169 -23.27 -5.83 -3.88
C SER A 169 -22.17 -6.28 -4.85
N ARG A 170 -22.57 -6.83 -6.00
CA ARG A 170 -21.64 -7.17 -7.09
C ARG A 170 -21.38 -5.94 -7.96
N VAL A 171 -20.11 -5.64 -8.17
CA VAL A 171 -19.69 -4.42 -8.86
C VAL A 171 -18.53 -4.70 -9.81
N TRP A 172 -18.49 -3.98 -10.93
CA TRP A 172 -17.36 -4.02 -11.86
C TRP A 172 -16.33 -2.98 -11.44
N PHE A 173 -15.15 -3.46 -11.09
CA PHE A 173 -13.98 -2.66 -10.75
C PHE A 173 -13.16 -2.40 -12.01
N HIS A 174 -12.99 -1.13 -12.35
CA HIS A 174 -12.22 -0.68 -13.50
C HIS A 174 -10.91 -0.06 -13.04
N MET A 175 -9.80 -0.61 -13.52
CA MET A 175 -8.45 -0.12 -13.26
C MET A 175 -7.59 -0.30 -14.50
N GLY A 176 -6.95 0.78 -14.96
CA GLY A 176 -6.16 0.77 -16.19
C GLY A 176 -6.98 0.27 -17.39
N SER A 177 -6.49 -0.75 -18.09
CA SER A 177 -7.17 -1.38 -19.22
C SER A 177 -8.10 -2.54 -18.83
N ASP A 178 -8.22 -2.80 -17.52
CA ASP A 178 -8.85 -4.00 -16.98
C ASP A 178 -10.23 -3.75 -16.36
N GLN A 179 -11.06 -4.80 -16.35
CA GLN A 179 -12.34 -4.83 -15.64
C GLN A 179 -12.53 -6.15 -14.91
N ILE A 180 -12.85 -6.06 -13.62
CA ILE A 180 -12.90 -7.22 -12.73
C ILE A 180 -14.19 -7.18 -11.93
N LEU A 181 -14.94 -8.27 -11.95
CA LEU A 181 -16.11 -8.41 -11.09
C LEU A 181 -15.65 -8.67 -9.66
N GLY A 182 -16.26 -7.98 -8.72
CA GLY A 182 -15.98 -8.14 -7.30
C GLY A 182 -17.19 -7.86 -6.43
N ARG A 183 -17.04 -8.17 -5.14
CA ARG A 183 -18.03 -7.92 -4.11
C ARG A 183 -17.51 -6.83 -3.18
N ILE A 184 -18.28 -5.75 -3.05
CA ILE A 184 -17.95 -4.63 -2.18
C ILE A 184 -18.60 -4.81 -0.81
N GLU A 185 -17.85 -4.55 0.25
CA GLU A 185 -18.30 -4.62 1.64
C GLU A 185 -18.02 -3.29 2.35
N PHE A 186 -18.96 -2.89 3.19
CA PHE A 186 -18.83 -1.71 4.04
C PHE A 186 -18.70 -2.10 5.52
N PRO A 187 -18.05 -1.25 6.34
CA PRO A 187 -17.94 -1.46 7.78
C PRO A 187 -19.33 -1.45 8.44
N SER A 188 -20.18 -0.51 8.02
CA SER A 188 -21.57 -0.36 8.44
C SER A 188 -22.53 -1.12 7.54
N SER A 189 -23.69 -1.49 8.08
CA SER A 189 -24.82 -2.05 7.32
C SER A 189 -25.62 -0.98 6.57
N GLN A 190 -25.44 0.29 6.91
CA GLN A 190 -26.10 1.40 6.22
C GLN A 190 -25.56 1.54 4.80
N PRO A 191 -26.43 1.70 3.80
CA PRO A 191 -25.98 1.80 2.42
C PRO A 191 -25.46 3.20 2.12
N VAL A 192 -24.48 3.27 1.21
CA VAL A 192 -23.87 4.55 0.81
C VAL A 192 -24.79 5.25 -0.18
N VAL A 193 -25.33 6.40 0.23
CA VAL A 193 -26.21 7.23 -0.59
C VAL A 193 -25.43 7.98 -1.68
N PRO A 194 -26.07 8.38 -2.79
CA PRO A 194 -25.46 9.24 -3.80
C PRO A 194 -24.83 10.51 -3.19
N GLY A 195 -23.60 10.83 -3.58
CA GLY A 195 -22.81 11.93 -3.00
C GLY A 195 -22.10 11.58 -1.68
N GLY A 196 -22.43 10.44 -1.06
CA GLY A 196 -21.79 9.98 0.16
C GLY A 196 -20.40 9.38 -0.08
N GLN A 197 -19.57 9.39 0.97
CA GLN A 197 -18.27 8.74 0.99
C GLN A 197 -18.25 7.61 2.02
N ALA A 198 -17.50 6.55 1.75
CA ALA A 198 -17.32 5.45 2.69
C ALA A 198 -16.01 4.69 2.48
N ALA A 199 -15.45 4.17 3.57
CA ALA A 199 -14.43 3.13 3.52
C ALA A 199 -15.04 1.81 3.02
N PHE A 200 -14.34 1.05 2.19
CA PHE A 200 -14.81 -0.22 1.66
C PHE A 200 -13.72 -1.29 1.66
N ARG A 201 -14.17 -2.55 1.61
CA ARG A 201 -13.37 -3.72 1.22
C ARG A 201 -13.93 -4.27 -0.08
N LEU A 202 -13.07 -4.56 -1.04
CA LEU A 202 -13.45 -5.15 -2.32
C LEU A 202 -12.74 -6.48 -2.50
N THR A 203 -13.52 -7.53 -2.68
CA THR A 203 -13.02 -8.87 -2.99
C THR A 203 -13.29 -9.18 -4.46
N LEU A 204 -12.23 -9.36 -5.23
CA LEU A 204 -12.24 -9.56 -6.68
C LEU A 204 -12.26 -11.05 -7.06
N GLU A 205 -12.98 -11.39 -8.12
CA GLU A 205 -13.05 -12.76 -8.65
C GLU A 205 -11.72 -13.26 -9.23
N ARG A 206 -10.80 -12.34 -9.57
CA ARG A 206 -9.42 -12.63 -10.03
C ARG A 206 -8.45 -11.58 -9.50
N PRO A 207 -7.15 -11.92 -9.36
CA PRO A 207 -6.18 -10.98 -8.84
C PRO A 207 -6.00 -9.81 -9.80
N CYS A 208 -5.69 -8.65 -9.25
CA CYS A 208 -5.36 -7.44 -10.00
C CYS A 208 -4.02 -6.88 -9.53
N PHE A 209 -3.40 -6.07 -10.38
CA PHE A 209 -2.23 -5.29 -10.02
C PHE A 209 -2.65 -3.83 -9.84
N VAL A 210 -2.44 -3.32 -8.63
CA VAL A 210 -2.79 -1.96 -8.24
C VAL A 210 -1.80 -1.50 -7.16
N LEU A 211 -1.48 -0.22 -7.15
CA LEU A 211 -0.69 0.40 -6.10
C LEU A 211 -1.60 1.14 -5.12
N GLU A 212 -1.15 1.25 -3.88
CA GLU A 212 -1.82 2.09 -2.90
C GLU A 212 -1.73 3.57 -3.32
N GLY A 213 -2.87 4.25 -3.27
CA GLY A 213 -3.11 5.59 -3.80
C GLY A 213 -3.69 5.63 -5.21
N ASP A 214 -3.74 4.51 -5.94
CA ASP A 214 -4.30 4.48 -7.28
C ASP A 214 -5.80 4.80 -7.29
N PRO A 215 -6.26 5.65 -8.23
CA PRO A 215 -7.67 5.89 -8.44
C PRO A 215 -8.32 4.72 -9.18
N PHE A 216 -9.58 4.44 -8.88
CA PHE A 216 -10.37 3.44 -9.59
C PHE A 216 -11.78 3.95 -9.88
N VAL A 217 -12.48 3.25 -10.77
CA VAL A 217 -13.91 3.49 -11.06
C VAL A 217 -14.70 2.21 -10.83
N ILE A 218 -15.89 2.34 -10.24
CA ILE A 218 -16.84 1.24 -10.05
C ILE A 218 -18.08 1.47 -10.90
N ARG A 219 -18.49 0.43 -11.62
CA ARG A 219 -19.78 0.34 -12.32
C ARG A 219 -20.68 -0.71 -11.68
N ASP A 220 -21.97 -0.55 -11.89
CA ASP A 220 -22.97 -1.49 -11.42
C ASP A 220 -22.84 -2.86 -12.12
N GLY A 221 -23.43 -3.92 -11.57
CA GLY A 221 -23.32 -5.27 -12.13
C GLY A 221 -23.74 -5.40 -13.61
N SER A 222 -24.65 -4.53 -14.08
CA SER A 222 -25.10 -4.48 -15.49
C SER A 222 -24.17 -3.69 -16.42
N GLN A 223 -23.15 -3.01 -15.88
CA GLN A 223 -22.24 -2.08 -16.55
C GLN A 223 -22.91 -0.86 -17.20
N GLN A 224 -24.19 -0.61 -16.97
CA GLN A 224 -24.91 0.52 -17.56
C GLN A 224 -24.63 1.83 -16.81
N LYS A 225 -24.32 1.77 -15.51
CA LYS A 225 -24.23 2.94 -14.64
C LYS A 225 -22.89 2.99 -13.91
N THR A 226 -22.25 4.16 -13.95
CA THR A 226 -21.15 4.47 -13.02
C THR A 226 -21.73 4.66 -11.62
N VAL A 227 -21.26 3.85 -10.69
CA VAL A 227 -21.66 3.89 -9.28
C VAL A 227 -20.81 4.90 -8.53
N GLY A 228 -19.52 4.95 -8.82
CA GLY A 228 -18.62 5.89 -8.16
C GLY A 228 -17.18 5.62 -8.52
N GLY A 229 -16.30 6.21 -7.74
CA GLY A 229 -14.87 6.03 -7.86
C GLY A 229 -14.20 6.35 -6.54
N GLY A 230 -12.92 6.11 -6.45
CA GLY A 230 -12.21 6.27 -5.20
C GLY A 230 -10.75 5.94 -5.32
N ARG A 231 -10.11 5.67 -4.19
CA ARG A 231 -8.70 5.28 -4.13
C ARG A 231 -8.50 4.01 -3.33
N VAL A 232 -7.56 3.19 -3.77
CA VAL A 232 -7.09 2.01 -3.03
C VAL A 232 -6.08 2.46 -1.98
N TRP A 233 -6.17 1.97 -0.75
CA TRP A 233 -5.25 2.33 0.33
C TRP A 233 -4.55 1.15 0.97
N ASP A 234 -5.09 -0.06 0.80
CA ASP A 234 -4.47 -1.28 1.31
C ASP A 234 -4.59 -2.40 0.29
N THR A 235 -3.45 -2.88 -0.19
CA THR A 235 -3.39 -3.99 -1.15
C THR A 235 -3.26 -5.37 -0.49
N ASP A 236 -3.01 -5.42 0.83
CA ASP A 236 -2.92 -6.66 1.62
C ASP A 236 -4.12 -6.79 2.59
N ALA A 237 -5.29 -6.32 2.17
CA ALA A 237 -6.48 -6.29 3.01
C ALA A 237 -6.92 -7.70 3.48
N GLY A 238 -6.60 -8.75 2.72
CA GLY A 238 -6.99 -10.13 3.02
C GLY A 238 -6.39 -10.70 4.31
N SER A 239 -5.19 -10.26 4.71
CA SER A 239 -4.53 -10.69 5.95
C SER A 239 -5.11 -9.99 7.19
N ARG A 240 -5.91 -8.94 6.99
CA ARG A 240 -6.36 -8.03 8.06
C ARG A 240 -7.85 -8.12 8.32
N ARG A 241 -8.23 -7.88 9.58
CA ARG A 241 -9.64 -7.76 9.99
C ARG A 241 -10.18 -6.40 9.56
N PHE A 242 -11.07 -6.40 8.56
CA PHE A 242 -11.66 -5.17 8.02
C PHE A 242 -12.27 -4.26 9.08
N ARG A 243 -13.05 -4.83 10.00
CA ARG A 243 -13.79 -4.10 11.04
C ARG A 243 -12.97 -3.83 12.31
N SER A 244 -11.65 -4.05 12.29
CA SER A 244 -10.79 -3.66 13.40
C SER A 244 -10.74 -2.14 13.55
N ARG A 245 -10.57 -1.66 14.79
CA ARG A 245 -10.47 -0.23 15.08
C ARG A 245 -9.35 0.41 14.26
N ASP A 246 -8.18 -0.22 14.24
CA ASP A 246 -6.98 0.33 13.59
C ASP A 246 -7.16 0.45 12.07
N GLN A 247 -7.75 -0.55 11.41
CA GLN A 247 -8.02 -0.48 9.97
C GLN A 247 -9.07 0.59 9.65
N GLN A 248 -10.11 0.73 10.48
CA GLN A 248 -11.13 1.76 10.27
C GLN A 248 -10.59 3.16 10.49
N THR A 249 -9.80 3.38 11.54
CA THR A 249 -9.12 4.66 11.78
C THR A 249 -8.16 5.01 10.65
N PHE A 250 -7.42 4.03 10.09
CA PHE A 250 -6.60 4.24 8.90
C PHE A 250 -7.42 4.72 7.70
N LEU A 251 -8.48 4.00 7.33
CA LEU A 251 -9.29 4.34 6.16
C LEU A 251 -10.04 5.67 6.33
N GLN A 252 -10.52 5.98 7.52
CA GLN A 252 -11.14 7.28 7.85
C GLN A 252 -10.13 8.42 7.73
N SER A 253 -8.91 8.24 8.24
CA SER A 253 -7.83 9.23 8.12
C SER A 253 -7.50 9.49 6.64
N MET A 254 -7.47 8.45 5.82
CA MET A 254 -7.24 8.59 4.38
C MET A 254 -8.40 9.28 3.66
N MET A 255 -9.65 9.00 4.06
CA MET A 255 -10.84 9.63 3.51
C MET A 255 -10.89 11.14 3.77
N ALA A 256 -10.43 11.57 4.95
CA ALA A 256 -10.40 12.98 5.34
C ALA A 256 -9.18 13.75 4.78
N SER A 257 -8.26 13.07 4.10
CA SER A 257 -7.00 13.65 3.62
C SER A 257 -6.99 13.83 2.11
N ASP A 258 -6.20 14.79 1.62
CA ASP A 258 -5.97 15.02 0.18
C ASP A 258 -5.03 13.98 -0.47
N ALA A 259 -5.00 12.73 0.02
CA ALA A 259 -4.12 11.69 -0.51
C ALA A 259 -2.61 12.05 -0.45
N SER A 260 -2.21 12.95 0.44
CA SER A 260 -0.82 13.40 0.54
C SER A 260 0.11 12.31 1.09
N CYS A 261 1.39 12.37 0.71
CA CYS A 261 2.41 11.42 1.18
C CYS A 261 2.53 11.42 2.71
N GLY A 262 2.51 12.61 3.33
CA GLY A 262 2.59 12.75 4.79
C GLY A 262 1.36 12.21 5.51
N ALA A 263 0.15 12.45 4.98
CA ALA A 263 -1.08 11.90 5.56
C ALA A 263 -1.11 10.37 5.46
N TYR A 264 -0.65 9.82 4.34
CA TYR A 264 -0.53 8.38 4.16
C TYR A 264 0.48 7.75 5.14
N LEU A 265 1.68 8.32 5.26
CA LEU A 265 2.68 7.84 6.22
C LEU A 265 2.17 7.90 7.66
N ARG A 266 1.51 8.99 8.05
CA ARG A 266 0.87 9.16 9.35
C ARG A 266 -0.11 8.04 9.63
N ALA A 267 -1.08 7.86 8.73
CA ALA A 267 -2.17 6.92 8.93
C ALA A 267 -1.63 5.49 8.99
N ARG A 268 -0.66 5.15 8.14
CA ARG A 268 -0.06 3.82 8.11
C ARG A 268 0.82 3.54 9.33
N LEU A 269 1.57 4.54 9.80
CA LEU A 269 2.39 4.43 11.00
C LEU A 269 1.52 4.24 12.26
N ALA A 270 0.41 4.98 12.36
CA ALA A 270 -0.53 4.82 13.47
C ALA A 270 -1.17 3.42 13.50
N ARG A 271 -1.39 2.81 12.34
CA ARG A 271 -1.99 1.47 12.21
C ARG A 271 -0.97 0.34 12.43
N ASP A 272 0.19 0.44 11.78
CA ASP A 272 1.16 -0.66 11.71
C ASP A 272 2.29 -0.51 12.75
N HIS A 273 2.37 0.63 13.45
CA HIS A 273 3.38 1.01 14.46
C HIS A 273 4.84 1.06 13.98
N GLY A 274 5.15 0.43 12.86
CA GLY A 274 6.45 0.46 12.21
C GLY A 274 6.36 0.31 10.70
N LEU A 275 7.15 1.10 9.99
CA LEU A 275 7.20 1.13 8.53
C LEU A 275 8.65 0.97 8.02
N HIS A 276 8.85 0.01 7.14
CA HIS A 276 10.09 -0.12 6.38
C HIS A 276 9.98 0.68 5.08
N LEU A 277 10.63 1.86 5.02
CA LEU A 277 10.46 2.80 3.91
C LEU A 277 10.88 2.21 2.56
N GLU A 278 11.89 1.34 2.53
CA GLU A 278 12.35 0.71 1.28
C GLU A 278 11.35 -0.30 0.73
N THR A 279 10.53 -0.93 1.59
CA THR A 279 9.47 -1.83 1.13
C THR A 279 8.24 -1.02 0.75
N LEU A 280 7.94 0.02 1.54
CA LEU A 280 6.77 0.86 1.37
C LEU A 280 6.76 1.59 0.02
N GLN A 281 7.93 2.01 -0.47
CA GLN A 281 8.04 2.66 -1.78
C GLN A 281 7.52 1.80 -2.93
N TRP A 282 7.49 0.47 -2.80
CA TRP A 282 7.04 -0.44 -3.86
C TRP A 282 5.54 -0.75 -3.79
N LEU A 283 4.88 -0.39 -2.68
CA LEU A 283 3.45 -0.63 -2.47
C LEU A 283 2.58 0.52 -2.99
N GLY A 284 3.05 1.76 -2.84
CA GLY A 284 2.26 2.95 -3.13
C GLY A 284 2.71 3.76 -4.34
N ILE A 285 1.96 4.80 -4.68
CA ILE A 285 2.28 5.72 -5.80
C ILE A 285 3.45 6.67 -5.48
N TRP A 286 3.85 6.82 -4.21
CA TRP A 286 4.86 7.81 -3.79
C TRP A 286 6.29 7.37 -4.05
N THR A 287 7.14 8.31 -4.46
CA THR A 287 8.58 8.05 -4.70
C THR A 287 9.34 7.85 -3.40
N ALA A 288 10.50 7.17 -3.49
CA ALA A 288 11.46 7.05 -2.38
C ALA A 288 11.82 8.41 -1.78
N LYS A 289 12.01 9.43 -2.63
CA LYS A 289 12.37 10.79 -2.23
C LYS A 289 11.26 11.47 -1.43
N GLN A 290 10.01 11.33 -1.87
CA GLN A 290 8.85 11.88 -1.15
C GLN A 290 8.70 11.22 0.22
N LEU A 291 8.76 9.89 0.28
CA LEU A 291 8.67 9.13 1.53
C LEU A 291 9.80 9.50 2.50
N ALA A 292 11.05 9.57 2.01
CA ALA A 292 12.19 9.94 2.83
C ALA A 292 12.11 11.37 3.37
N ARG A 293 11.64 12.32 2.56
CA ARG A 293 11.46 13.72 2.96
C ARG A 293 10.43 13.84 4.10
N GLU A 294 9.26 13.23 3.93
CA GLU A 294 8.20 13.26 4.94
C GLU A 294 8.62 12.51 6.21
N ALA A 295 9.26 11.35 6.08
CA ALA A 295 9.81 10.61 7.22
C ALA A 295 10.84 11.43 8.01
N ALA A 296 11.73 12.14 7.33
CA ALA A 296 12.73 12.98 7.99
C ALA A 296 12.09 14.15 8.76
N LEU A 297 11.02 14.75 8.22
CA LEU A 297 10.25 15.79 8.91
C LEU A 297 9.64 15.25 10.22
N TRP A 298 9.05 14.06 10.15
CA TRP A 298 8.43 13.40 11.31
C TRP A 298 9.42 13.03 12.41
N VAL A 299 10.60 12.54 12.03
CA VAL A 299 11.67 12.26 12.97
C VAL A 299 12.16 13.55 13.63
N LYS A 300 12.29 14.65 12.86
CA LYS A 300 12.67 15.96 13.39
C LYS A 300 11.64 16.51 14.38
N GLU A 301 10.35 16.29 14.12
CA GLU A 301 9.24 16.69 15.00
C GLU A 301 9.04 15.74 16.19
N LYS A 302 9.87 14.69 16.33
CA LYS A 302 9.80 13.67 17.39
C LYS A 302 8.51 12.85 17.39
N HIS A 303 7.77 12.82 16.29
CA HIS A 303 6.60 11.96 16.12
C HIS A 303 6.99 10.53 15.73
N ALA A 304 8.15 10.34 15.10
CA ALA A 304 8.69 9.04 14.74
C ALA A 304 10.15 8.90 15.17
N ILE A 305 10.60 7.66 15.36
CA ILE A 305 12.00 7.31 15.58
C ILE A 305 12.48 6.37 14.49
N LYS A 306 13.79 6.35 14.23
CA LYS A 306 14.40 5.43 13.28
C LYS A 306 15.20 4.37 14.02
N GLN A 307 14.87 3.09 13.78
CA GLN A 307 15.57 1.95 14.36
C GLN A 307 15.81 0.89 13.29
N GLN A 308 17.08 0.48 13.08
CA GLN A 308 17.45 -0.59 12.15
C GLN A 308 16.80 -0.50 10.75
N GLY A 309 16.68 0.71 10.20
CA GLY A 309 16.04 0.94 8.89
C GLY A 309 14.51 1.13 8.91
N TRP A 310 13.87 0.86 10.05
CA TRP A 310 12.45 1.10 10.28
C TRP A 310 12.17 2.49 10.82
N MET A 311 11.05 3.06 10.41
CA MET A 311 10.42 4.22 11.04
C MET A 311 9.33 3.74 11.98
N LEU A 312 9.45 4.02 13.27
CA LEU A 312 8.50 3.59 14.31
C LEU A 312 7.77 4.79 14.90
N ASP A 313 6.54 4.58 15.34
CA ASP A 313 5.79 5.58 16.11
C ASP A 313 6.49 5.80 17.45
N ALA A 314 6.86 7.06 17.74
CA ALA A 314 7.64 7.39 18.93
C ALA A 314 6.87 7.15 20.24
N ALA A 315 5.57 7.47 20.26
CA ALA A 315 4.74 7.32 21.45
C ALA A 315 4.47 5.84 21.74
N TRP A 316 4.15 5.07 20.69
CA TRP A 316 3.98 3.63 20.82
C TRP A 316 5.28 2.93 21.25
N TRP A 317 6.42 3.30 20.66
CA TRP A 317 7.72 2.71 21.04
C TRP A 317 8.07 2.97 22.49
N ALA A 318 7.91 4.22 22.97
CA ALA A 318 8.13 4.56 24.37
C ALA A 318 7.19 3.76 25.29
N GLN A 319 5.94 3.54 24.88
CA GLN A 319 5.02 2.67 25.61
C GLN A 319 5.52 1.23 25.66
N GLN A 320 6.01 0.66 24.55
CA GLN A 320 6.56 -0.71 24.55
C GLN A 320 7.79 -0.86 25.45
N VAL A 321 8.69 0.13 25.46
CA VAL A 321 9.86 0.14 26.37
C VAL A 321 9.40 0.19 27.83
N CYS A 322 8.42 1.04 28.14
CA CYS A 322 7.87 1.16 29.50
C CYS A 322 7.14 -0.11 29.96
N GLU A 323 6.35 -0.75 29.10
CA GLU A 323 5.70 -2.02 29.41
C GLU A 323 6.72 -3.15 29.59
N ALA A 324 7.77 -3.21 28.77
CA ALA A 324 8.85 -4.18 28.95
C ALA A 324 9.58 -3.98 30.28
N PHE A 325 9.80 -2.72 30.69
CA PHE A 325 10.36 -2.40 31.99
C PHE A 325 9.46 -2.85 33.15
N LYS A 326 8.14 -2.61 33.05
CA LYS A 326 7.17 -3.07 34.05
C LYS A 326 7.14 -4.59 34.14
N ASP A 327 7.20 -5.30 33.02
CA ASP A 327 7.26 -6.77 33.01
C ASP A 327 8.50 -7.28 33.78
N VAL A 328 9.67 -6.66 33.56
CA VAL A 328 10.90 -6.96 34.31
C VAL A 328 10.71 -6.71 35.81
N GLN A 329 10.13 -5.57 36.20
CA GLN A 329 9.86 -5.25 37.60
C GLN A 329 8.86 -6.22 38.26
N GLN A 330 7.79 -6.58 37.56
CA GLN A 330 6.79 -7.53 38.06
C GLN A 330 7.40 -8.91 38.27
N HIS A 331 8.28 -9.35 37.37
CA HIS A 331 8.99 -10.62 37.54
C HIS A 331 9.95 -10.59 38.73
N HIS A 332 10.66 -9.48 38.98
CA HIS A 332 11.49 -9.34 40.18
C HIS A 332 10.68 -9.42 41.48
N GLN A 333 9.46 -8.87 41.50
CA GLN A 333 8.57 -8.95 42.67
C GLN A 333 7.98 -10.35 42.86
N ALA A 334 7.60 -11.02 41.77
CA ALA A 334 7.00 -12.36 41.81
C ALA A 334 8.04 -13.46 42.11
N HIS A 335 9.27 -13.28 41.64
CA HIS A 335 10.38 -14.22 41.80
C HIS A 335 11.67 -13.53 42.28
N PRO A 336 11.75 -13.07 43.54
CA PRO A 336 12.96 -12.48 44.12
C PRO A 336 14.19 -13.41 44.07
N GLU A 337 13.95 -14.72 44.03
CA GLU A 337 14.97 -15.77 43.93
C GLU A 337 15.72 -15.79 42.59
N HIS A 338 15.17 -15.18 41.54
CA HIS A 338 15.80 -15.16 40.23
C HIS A 338 16.79 -13.99 40.10
N PRO A 339 17.94 -14.19 39.41
CA PRO A 339 18.91 -13.12 39.14
C PRO A 339 18.35 -12.00 38.26
N GLY A 340 17.27 -12.26 37.52
CA GLY A 340 16.53 -11.27 36.74
C GLY A 340 15.38 -11.90 35.96
N HIS A 341 14.79 -11.14 35.04
CA HIS A 341 13.81 -11.66 34.10
C HIS A 341 14.50 -12.43 32.96
N PRO A 342 14.15 -13.70 32.69
CA PRO A 342 14.71 -14.44 31.56
C PRO A 342 14.39 -13.77 30.22
N ILE A 343 15.35 -13.71 29.30
CA ILE A 343 15.21 -13.02 28.00
C ILE A 343 14.22 -13.74 27.07
N GLU A 344 14.22 -15.08 27.04
CA GLU A 344 13.47 -15.86 26.04
C GLU A 344 11.93 -15.77 26.19
N PRO A 345 11.34 -15.83 27.40
CA PRO A 345 9.92 -15.56 27.60
C PRO A 345 9.53 -14.13 27.20
N LEU A 346 10.37 -13.15 27.51
CA LEU A 346 10.15 -11.75 27.15
C LEU A 346 10.19 -11.59 25.62
N ARG A 347 11.20 -12.17 24.98
CA ARG A 347 11.34 -12.24 23.52
C ARG A 347 10.10 -12.84 22.86
N THR A 348 9.64 -13.99 23.34
CA THR A 348 8.46 -14.68 22.77
C THR A 348 7.19 -13.84 22.83
N ARG A 349 7.00 -13.08 23.92
CA ARG A 349 5.87 -12.15 24.08
C ARG A 349 5.98 -10.98 23.12
N TYR A 350 7.11 -10.26 23.11
CA TYR A 350 7.27 -9.04 22.32
C TYR A 350 7.42 -9.29 20.82
N LEU A 351 7.94 -10.46 20.39
CA LEU A 351 7.96 -10.84 18.97
C LEU A 351 6.57 -10.92 18.33
N ARG A 352 5.49 -11.07 19.13
CA ARG A 352 4.11 -11.05 18.62
C ARG A 352 3.54 -9.63 18.50
N CYS A 353 4.11 -8.67 19.22
CA CYS A 353 3.65 -7.30 19.28
C CYS A 353 4.47 -6.36 18.37
N LEU A 354 5.75 -6.68 18.16
CA LEU A 354 6.64 -5.91 17.31
C LEU A 354 6.27 -6.08 15.82
N PRO A 355 6.35 -5.00 15.01
CA PRO A 355 6.13 -5.07 13.57
C PRO A 355 7.09 -6.02 12.85
N GLU A 356 8.30 -6.17 13.38
CA GLU A 356 9.33 -7.04 12.81
C GLU A 356 10.24 -7.62 13.91
N ALA A 357 10.76 -8.82 13.68
CA ALA A 357 11.54 -9.54 14.68
C ALA A 357 12.92 -8.91 14.96
N SER A 358 13.54 -8.24 13.97
CA SER A 358 14.84 -7.56 14.17
C SER A 358 14.78 -6.47 15.25
N LEU A 359 13.63 -5.80 15.38
CA LEU A 359 13.40 -4.70 16.32
C LEU A 359 13.52 -5.14 17.79
N TRP A 360 13.50 -6.43 18.07
CA TRP A 360 13.77 -6.96 19.42
C TRP A 360 15.11 -6.48 19.98
N LYS A 361 16.16 -6.48 19.14
CA LYS A 361 17.49 -6.00 19.58
C LYS A 361 17.47 -4.51 19.94
N ALA A 362 16.81 -3.71 19.10
CA ALA A 362 16.65 -2.28 19.35
C ALA A 362 15.80 -1.99 20.60
N LEU A 363 14.81 -2.85 20.90
CA LEU A 363 14.00 -2.74 22.11
C LEU A 363 14.85 -3.02 23.36
N LEU A 364 15.67 -4.06 23.34
CA LEU A 364 16.60 -4.38 24.42
C LEU A 364 17.61 -3.25 24.65
N GLU A 365 18.24 -2.74 23.59
CA GLU A 365 19.18 -1.62 23.68
C GLU A 365 18.51 -0.36 24.26
N SER A 366 17.26 -0.08 23.85
CA SER A 366 16.47 1.04 24.38
C SER A 366 16.14 0.85 25.86
N LEU A 367 15.78 -0.36 26.27
CA LEU A 367 15.48 -0.71 27.66
C LEU A 367 16.71 -0.53 28.55
N MET A 368 17.87 -1.03 28.12
CA MET A 368 19.13 -0.90 28.85
C MET A 368 19.55 0.57 29.02
N THR A 369 19.43 1.35 27.94
CA THR A 369 19.85 2.76 27.92
C THR A 369 18.91 3.66 28.73
N GLN A 370 17.60 3.43 28.67
CA GLN A 370 16.59 4.33 29.28
C GLN A 370 16.26 3.98 30.73
N HIS A 371 16.35 2.70 31.11
CA HIS A 371 15.85 2.22 32.40
C HIS A 371 16.93 1.54 33.26
N GLN A 372 18.23 1.72 32.97
CA GLN A 372 19.34 1.14 33.75
C GLN A 372 19.17 -0.37 33.99
N VAL A 373 18.69 -1.07 32.97
CA VAL A 373 18.59 -2.53 32.97
C VAL A 373 19.90 -3.09 32.42
N GLU A 374 20.51 -4.01 33.16
CA GLU A 374 21.74 -4.69 32.77
C GLU A 374 21.43 -6.13 32.32
N GLN A 375 22.14 -6.57 31.29
CA GLN A 375 22.07 -7.94 30.83
C GLN A 375 23.17 -8.76 31.52
N SER A 376 22.76 -9.72 32.35
CA SER A 376 23.66 -10.71 32.97
C SER A 376 23.37 -12.10 32.40
N GLY A 377 24.09 -12.47 31.34
CA GLY A 377 23.86 -13.71 30.60
C GLY A 377 22.49 -13.73 29.91
N ASP A 378 21.66 -14.71 30.26
CA ASP A 378 20.31 -14.90 29.73
C ASP A 378 19.21 -14.15 30.52
N PHE A 379 19.61 -13.29 31.46
CA PHE A 379 18.71 -12.54 32.34
C PHE A 379 18.88 -11.03 32.19
N LEU A 380 17.76 -10.32 32.32
CA LEU A 380 17.69 -8.87 32.40
C LEU A 380 17.35 -8.47 33.84
N ALA A 381 18.21 -7.68 34.47
CA ALA A 381 18.02 -7.20 35.83
C ALA A 381 18.11 -5.67 35.85
N HIS A 382 17.29 -5.03 36.68
CA HIS A 382 17.49 -3.61 36.96
C HIS A 382 18.74 -3.46 37.84
N ALA A 383 19.53 -2.40 37.68
CA ALA A 383 20.76 -2.19 38.45
C ALA A 383 20.56 -2.21 39.98
N SER A 384 19.34 -1.97 40.46
CA SER A 384 18.99 -2.05 41.89
C SER A 384 18.50 -3.43 42.35
N HIS A 385 18.28 -4.40 41.46
CA HIS A 385 17.77 -5.73 41.82
C HIS A 385 18.89 -6.57 42.41
N HIS A 386 18.65 -7.10 43.60
CA HIS A 386 19.56 -8.03 44.27
C HIS A 386 18.77 -9.31 44.53
N VAL A 387 19.40 -10.46 44.29
CA VAL A 387 18.78 -11.76 44.58
C VAL A 387 18.46 -11.81 46.06
N ALA A 388 17.17 -11.82 46.37
CA ALA A 388 16.66 -11.86 47.72
C ALA A 388 15.92 -13.18 47.91
N MET A 389 16.09 -13.78 49.09
CA MET A 389 15.38 -15.01 49.39
C MET A 389 13.89 -14.67 49.62
N PRO A 390 12.94 -15.36 48.97
CA PRO A 390 11.52 -15.10 49.18
C PRO A 390 11.10 -15.37 50.63
N ASP A 391 10.21 -14.54 51.20
CA ASP A 391 9.72 -14.68 52.58
C ASP A 391 9.16 -16.07 52.90
N ARG A 392 8.60 -16.76 51.89
CA ARG A 392 8.10 -18.14 51.98
C ARG A 392 9.22 -19.19 52.23
N LEU A 393 10.44 -18.93 51.79
CA LEU A 393 11.60 -19.82 51.91
C LEU A 393 12.49 -19.47 53.11
N GLN A 394 12.36 -18.25 53.65
CA GLN A 394 13.07 -17.79 54.85
C GLN A 394 13.02 -18.77 56.04
N PRO A 395 11.85 -19.31 56.46
CA PRO A 395 11.81 -20.23 57.61
C PRO A 395 12.51 -21.57 57.32
N LEU A 396 12.52 -22.02 56.06
CA LEU A 396 13.18 -23.26 55.66
C LEU A 396 14.71 -23.08 55.60
N ALA A 397 15.16 -21.93 55.11
CA ALA A 397 16.58 -21.57 55.08
C ALA A 397 17.15 -21.35 56.50
N ASP A 398 16.36 -20.78 57.41
CA ASP A 398 16.74 -20.63 58.83
C ASP A 398 16.83 -21.99 59.55
N ALA A 399 16.03 -22.97 59.13
CA ALA A 399 16.09 -24.35 59.64
C ALA A 399 17.34 -25.08 59.13
N ILE A 400 17.63 -25.00 57.82
CA ILE A 400 18.83 -25.59 57.21
C ILE A 400 20.11 -24.94 57.74
N SER A 401 20.13 -23.62 57.90
CA SER A 401 21.29 -22.88 58.43
C SER A 401 21.58 -23.22 59.89
N ARG A 402 20.56 -23.60 60.67
CA ARG A 402 20.74 -24.12 62.04
C ARG A 402 21.35 -25.52 62.02
N GLN A 403 20.87 -26.41 61.16
CA GLN A 403 21.42 -27.77 61.01
C GLN A 403 22.85 -27.81 60.46
N LEU A 404 23.27 -26.82 59.67
CA LEU A 404 24.64 -26.73 59.15
C LEU A 404 25.64 -26.11 60.15
N LYS A 405 25.16 -25.51 61.25
CA LYS A 405 25.98 -24.91 62.31
C LYS A 405 26.19 -25.84 63.51
N GLU A 406 25.37 -26.89 63.63
CA GLU A 406 25.64 -28.07 64.46
C GLU A 406 26.56 -29.03 63.70
#